data_AF-A0A8B8JNE9-F1
#
_entry.id   AF-A0A8B8JNE9-F1
#
_cell.length_a   1.000
_cell.length_b   1.000
_cell.length_c   1.000
_cell.angle_alpha   90.00
_cell.angle_beta   90.00
_cell.angle_gamma   90.00
#
_symmetry.space_group_name_H-M   'P 1'
#
loop_
_entity.id
_entity.type
_entity.pdbx_description
1 polymer ?
#
loop_
_entity_poly.entity_id
_entity_poly.type
_entity_poly.pdbx_seq_one_letter_code
_entity_poly.pdbx_strand_id
1 'polypeptide(L)'
;MASFLQSFLDPKKNWFAAQHMKSLSKRLRKYGLRYDDLYDPYYDIDVKEALNRLPKEIVDARHARLKRAIDLSMKHEYLPEDLQVKRERAERDALGGLPLYQRTIP
;
A
#
# COMPACT_ATOMS: atom_id res chain seq x y z
N MET A 1 5.92 5.85 -28.04
CA MET A 1 5.32 4.54 -27.70
C MET A 1 4.92 4.40 -26.23
N ALA A 2 5.60 5.05 -25.27
CA ALA A 2 5.24 4.95 -23.85
C ALA A 2 3.87 5.60 -23.48
N SER A 3 3.51 6.75 -24.06
CA SER A 3 2.30 7.49 -23.65
C SER A 3 0.97 6.80 -24.01
N PHE A 4 0.95 6.02 -25.10
CA PHE A 4 -0.24 5.26 -25.51
C PHE A 4 -0.49 4.10 -24.54
N LEU A 5 0.54 3.31 -24.20
CA LEU A 5 0.44 2.25 -23.19
C LEU A 5 0.10 2.79 -21.80
N GLN A 6 0.66 3.95 -21.42
CA GLN A 6 0.32 4.64 -20.17
C GLN A 6 -1.19 4.88 -20.07
N SER A 7 -1.84 5.30 -21.16
CA SER A 7 -3.28 5.56 -21.17
C SER A 7 -4.15 4.32 -20.94
N PHE A 8 -3.66 3.12 -21.27
CA PHE A 8 -4.32 1.85 -20.99
C PHE A 8 -4.08 1.34 -19.56
N LEU A 9 -2.98 1.74 -18.92
CA LEU A 9 -2.62 1.28 -17.58
C LEU A 9 -3.03 2.27 -16.47
N ASP A 10 -3.28 3.52 -16.84
CA ASP A 10 -3.73 4.56 -15.92
C ASP A 10 -5.14 4.22 -15.36
N PRO A 11 -5.31 4.09 -14.03
CA PRO A 11 -6.62 3.82 -13.41
C PRO A 11 -7.62 4.99 -13.58
N LYS A 12 -7.14 6.17 -13.98
CA LYS A 12 -7.98 7.33 -14.29
C LYS A 12 -8.63 7.25 -15.67
N LYS A 13 -7.99 6.54 -16.61
CA LYS A 13 -8.41 6.47 -18.02
C LYS A 13 -8.97 5.09 -18.37
N ASN A 14 -8.59 4.04 -17.63
CA ASN A 14 -9.07 2.69 -17.83
C ASN A 14 -9.84 2.16 -16.60
N TRP A 15 -11.09 1.76 -16.83
CA TRP A 15 -11.96 1.17 -15.81
C TRP A 15 -11.41 -0.14 -15.23
N PHE A 16 -10.79 -1.00 -16.06
CA PHE A 16 -10.23 -2.27 -15.58
C PHE A 16 -9.07 -2.04 -14.61
N ALA A 17 -8.19 -1.09 -14.91
CA ALA A 17 -7.11 -0.67 -14.02
C ALA A 17 -7.66 -0.09 -12.71
N ALA A 18 -8.76 0.69 -12.78
CA ALA A 18 -9.43 1.21 -11.59
C ALA A 18 -10.01 0.10 -10.70
N GLN A 19 -10.66 -0.91 -11.28
CA GLN A 19 -11.17 -2.06 -10.52
C GLN A 19 -10.06 -2.89 -9.90
N HIS A 20 -8.96 -3.10 -10.62
CA HIS A 20 -7.79 -3.79 -10.10
C HIS A 20 -7.20 -3.05 -8.88
N MET A 21 -6.97 -1.74 -9.00
CA MET A 21 -6.49 -0.90 -7.90
C MET A 21 -7.44 -0.93 -6.69
N LYS A 22 -8.77 -0.89 -6.95
CA LYS A 22 -9.80 -1.00 -5.91
C LYS A 22 -9.76 -2.35 -5.20
N SER A 23 -9.57 -3.45 -5.93
CA SER A 23 -9.45 -4.79 -5.37
C SER A 23 -8.20 -4.93 -4.50
N LEU A 24 -7.04 -4.46 -4.99
CA LEU A 24 -5.78 -4.48 -4.25
C LEU A 24 -5.84 -3.66 -2.97
N SER A 25 -6.30 -2.42 -3.07
CA SER A 25 -6.44 -1.53 -1.90
C SER A 25 -7.37 -2.11 -0.85
N LYS A 26 -8.50 -2.69 -1.25
CA LYS A 26 -9.42 -3.38 -0.32
C LYS A 26 -8.75 -4.55 0.39
N ARG A 27 -7.95 -5.36 -0.32
CA ARG A 27 -7.25 -6.52 0.25
C ARG A 27 -6.15 -6.09 1.22
N LEU A 28 -5.33 -5.12 0.85
CA LEU A 28 -4.26 -4.60 1.71
C LEU A 28 -4.80 -3.93 2.98
N ARG A 29 -5.92 -3.20 2.85
CA ARG A 29 -6.57 -2.54 3.97
C ARG A 29 -7.04 -3.52 5.04
N LYS A 30 -7.59 -4.68 4.64
CA LYS A 30 -8.03 -5.74 5.56
C LYS A 30 -6.92 -6.24 6.48
N TYR A 31 -5.69 -6.32 5.99
CA TYR A 31 -4.52 -6.72 6.78
C TYR A 31 -3.76 -5.54 7.39
N GLY A 32 -4.14 -4.31 7.03
CA GLY A 32 -3.42 -3.12 7.43
C GLY A 32 -1.98 -3.14 6.92
N LEU A 33 -1.77 -3.49 5.66
CA LEU A 33 -0.49 -3.37 4.96
C LEU A 33 -0.50 -2.20 3.97
N ARG A 34 0.67 -1.64 3.67
CA ARG A 34 0.87 -0.80 2.48
C ARG A 34 1.34 -1.67 1.33
N TYR A 35 1.24 -1.14 0.11
CA TYR A 35 1.77 -1.80 -1.07
C TYR A 35 3.28 -2.03 -0.95
N ASP A 36 4.02 -1.02 -0.49
CA ASP A 36 5.48 -1.07 -0.33
C ASP A 36 5.96 -2.11 0.68
N ASP A 37 5.08 -2.54 1.60
CA ASP A 37 5.43 -3.55 2.60
C ASP A 37 5.64 -4.93 1.97
N LEU A 38 5.10 -5.16 0.76
CA LEU A 38 5.16 -6.43 0.03
C LEU A 38 6.51 -6.70 -0.63
N TYR A 39 7.39 -5.70 -0.77
CA TYR A 39 8.70 -5.88 -1.41
C TYR A 39 9.68 -6.59 -0.47
N ASP A 40 10.09 -7.81 -0.79
CA ASP A 40 10.96 -8.61 0.08
C ASP A 40 12.45 -8.23 -0.08
N PRO A 41 13.13 -7.79 1.00
CA PRO A 41 14.55 -7.44 0.97
C PRO A 41 15.51 -8.60 0.68
N TYR A 42 15.05 -9.86 0.81
CA TYR A 42 15.89 -11.02 0.51
C TYR A 42 15.92 -11.36 -0.97
N TYR A 43 14.87 -10.98 -1.72
CA TYR A 43 14.77 -11.28 -3.15
C TYR A 43 15.41 -10.19 -4.02
N ASP A 44 15.43 -8.94 -3.54
CA ASP A 44 15.96 -7.80 -4.29
C ASP A 44 16.94 -6.98 -3.44
N ILE A 45 18.17 -6.86 -3.94
CA ILE A 45 19.26 -6.09 -3.33
C ILE A 45 18.91 -4.61 -3.24
N ASP A 46 18.21 -4.07 -4.25
CA ASP A 46 17.88 -2.65 -4.32
C ASP A 46 16.86 -2.28 -3.23
N VAL A 47 15.92 -3.18 -2.94
CA VAL A 47 14.95 -3.02 -1.85
C VAL A 47 15.65 -3.02 -0.50
N LYS A 48 16.63 -3.92 -0.31
CA LYS A 48 17.42 -3.98 0.93
C LYS A 48 18.23 -2.70 1.14
N GLU A 49 18.86 -2.20 0.08
CA GLU A 49 19.62 -0.96 0.15
C GLU A 49 18.70 0.25 0.43
N ALA A 50 17.55 0.32 -0.24
CA ALA A 50 16.54 1.35 0.01
C ALA A 50 16.13 1.35 1.50
N LEU A 51 15.79 0.19 2.06
CA LEU A 51 15.43 0.07 3.48
C LEU A 51 16.54 0.52 4.43
N ASN A 52 17.80 0.27 4.11
CA ASN A 52 18.93 0.71 4.92
C ASN A 52 19.15 2.24 4.89
N ARG A 53 18.72 2.90 3.81
CA ARG A 53 18.79 4.37 3.65
C ARG A 53 17.62 5.09 4.33
N LEU A 54 16.48 4.42 4.50
CA LEU A 54 15.30 4.98 5.14
C LEU A 54 15.54 5.23 6.64
N PRO A 55 14.88 6.26 7.23
CA PRO A 55 14.94 6.51 8.66
C PRO A 55 14.33 5.35 9.45
N LYS A 56 14.89 5.11 10.63
CA LYS A 56 14.59 3.93 11.46
C LYS A 56 13.13 3.86 11.85
N GLU A 57 12.47 4.98 12.10
CA GLU A 57 11.07 5.07 12.50
C GLU A 57 10.13 4.49 11.42
N ILE A 58 10.45 4.72 10.15
CA ILE A 58 9.65 4.22 9.01
C ILE A 58 9.83 2.70 8.87
N VAL A 59 11.06 2.22 9.04
CA VAL A 59 11.39 0.79 8.98
C VAL A 59 10.75 0.03 10.14
N ASP A 60 10.83 0.55 11.36
CA ASP A 60 10.20 -0.06 12.53
C ASP A 60 8.66 -0.07 12.40
N ALA A 61 8.07 1.01 11.87
CA ALA A 61 6.64 1.05 11.54
C ALA A 61 6.25 0.04 10.44
N ARG A 62 7.13 -0.23 9.47
CA ARG A 62 6.95 -1.31 8.48
C ARG A 62 6.96 -2.68 9.14
N HIS A 63 7.96 -2.98 9.97
CA HIS A 63 8.05 -4.26 10.69
C HIS A 63 6.84 -4.50 11.60
N ALA A 64 6.35 -3.48 12.30
CA ALA A 64 5.15 -3.57 13.13
C ALA A 64 3.90 -3.94 12.31
N ARG A 65 3.76 -3.37 11.10
CA ARG A 65 2.65 -3.68 10.18
C ARG A 65 2.72 -5.11 9.67
N LEU A 66 3.89 -5.56 9.25
CA LEU A 66 4.12 -6.93 8.80
C LEU A 66 3.82 -7.95 9.90
N LYS A 67 4.34 -7.72 11.11
CA LYS A 67 4.07 -8.58 12.27
C LYS A 67 2.58 -8.71 12.57
N ARG A 68 1.86 -7.59 12.54
CA ARG A 68 0.40 -7.59 12.74
C ARG A 68 -0.34 -8.34 11.63
N ALA A 69 0.06 -8.13 10.37
CA ALA A 69 -0.59 -8.81 9.25
C ALA A 69 -0.39 -10.33 9.30
N ILE A 70 0.81 -10.77 9.69
CA ILE A 70 1.12 -12.20 9.89
C ILE A 70 0.27 -12.78 11.02
N ASP A 71 0.14 -12.06 12.15
CA ASP A 71 -0.72 -12.49 13.28
C ASP A 71 -2.19 -12.62 12.87
N LEU A 72 -2.74 -11.61 12.17
CA LEU A 72 -4.10 -11.66 11.64
C LEU A 72 -4.29 -12.79 10.62
N SER A 73 -3.31 -13.01 9.75
CA SER A 73 -3.33 -14.11 8.78
C SER A 73 -3.34 -15.46 9.46
N MET A 74 -2.54 -15.64 10.51
CA MET A 74 -2.48 -16.88 11.29
C MET A 74 -3.80 -17.17 12.02
N LYS A 75 -4.48 -16.12 12.49
CA LYS A 75 -5.80 -16.21 13.14
C LYS A 75 -6.96 -16.35 12.17
N HIS A 76 -6.72 -16.21 10.86
CA HIS A 76 -7.78 -16.10 9.84
C HIS A 76 -8.78 -14.96 10.11
N GLU A 77 -8.30 -13.87 10.72
CA GLU A 77 -9.08 -12.69 11.07
C GLU A 77 -8.61 -11.46 10.28
N TYR A 78 -9.44 -10.43 10.24
CA TYR A 78 -9.12 -9.16 9.59
C TYR A 78 -9.07 -8.02 10.60
N LEU A 79 -8.41 -6.93 10.21
CA LEU A 79 -8.36 -5.73 11.03
C LEU A 79 -9.78 -5.16 11.23
N PRO A 80 -10.16 -4.74 12.45
CA PRO A 80 -11.44 -4.10 12.72
C PRO A 80 -11.70 -2.91 11.78
N GLU A 81 -12.95 -2.73 11.33
CA GLU A 81 -13.30 -1.71 10.33
C GLU A 81 -12.94 -0.29 10.79
N ASP A 82 -13.07 0.01 12.09
CA ASP A 82 -12.71 1.31 12.66
C ASP A 82 -11.23 1.67 12.45
N LEU A 83 -10.35 0.69 12.57
CA LEU A 83 -8.91 0.87 12.35
C LEU A 83 -8.57 0.96 10.87
N GLN A 84 -9.35 0.31 10.01
CA GLN A 84 -9.23 0.45 8.55
C GLN A 84 -9.57 1.88 8.10
N VAL A 85 -10.68 2.43 8.61
CA VAL A 85 -11.18 3.77 8.25
C VAL A 85 -10.28 4.90 8.78
N LYS A 86 -9.80 4.79 10.02
CA LYS A 86 -8.87 5.77 10.61
C LYS A 86 -7.59 5.93 9.79
N ARG A 87 -7.06 4.82 9.28
CA ARG A 87 -5.83 4.83 8.48
C ARG A 87 -6.03 5.45 7.11
N GLU A 88 -7.17 5.16 6.48
CA GLU A 88 -7.55 5.79 5.22
C GLU A 88 -7.67 7.32 5.37
N ARG A 89 -8.24 7.77 6.49
CA ARG A 89 -8.35 9.19 6.82
C ARG A 89 -6.98 9.84 7.09
N ALA A 90 -6.13 9.21 7.91
CA ALA A 90 -4.78 9.72 8.16
C ALA A 90 -3.92 9.80 6.89
N GLU A 91 -4.03 8.82 5.98
CA GLU A 91 -3.37 8.86 4.67
C GLU A 91 -3.97 9.95 3.76
N ARG A 92 -5.29 10.21 3.84
CA ARG A 92 -5.93 11.33 3.12
C ARG A 92 -5.45 12.67 3.66
N ASP A 93 -5.42 12.85 4.98
CA ASP A 93 -5.06 14.11 5.63
C ASP A 93 -3.56 14.44 5.41
N ALA A 94 -2.68 13.43 5.50
CA ALA A 94 -1.25 13.59 5.19
C ALA A 94 -0.96 13.93 3.71
N LEU A 95 -1.86 13.55 2.80
CA LEU A 95 -1.79 13.84 1.37
C LEU A 95 -2.70 15.02 0.97
N GLY A 96 -3.09 15.89 1.92
CA GLY A 96 -3.82 17.13 1.64
C GLY A 96 -5.27 16.94 1.21
N GLY A 97 -5.92 15.83 1.61
CA GLY A 97 -7.33 15.55 1.31
C GLY A 97 -7.58 15.08 -0.12
N LEU A 98 -6.54 14.72 -0.87
CA LEU A 98 -6.70 14.24 -2.25
C LEU A 98 -7.47 12.90 -2.28
N PRO A 99 -8.48 12.76 -3.16
CA PRO A 99 -9.27 11.55 -3.27
C PRO A 99 -8.41 10.34 -3.67
N LEU A 100 -8.83 9.13 -3.25
CA LEU A 100 -8.09 7.86 -3.39
C LEU A 100 -7.44 7.61 -4.76
N TYR A 101 -8.03 8.14 -5.83
CA TYR A 101 -7.62 7.97 -7.22
C TYR A 101 -6.57 8.97 -7.72
N GLN A 102 -6.19 9.97 -6.91
CA GLN A 102 -5.13 10.94 -7.21
C GLN A 102 -3.80 10.63 -6.52
N ARG A 103 -3.74 9.53 -5.76
CA ARG A 103 -2.51 9.04 -5.11
C ARG A 103 -1.55 8.53 -6.19
N THR A 104 -0.54 9.34 -6.54
CA THR A 104 0.68 8.80 -7.14
C THR A 104 1.40 8.04 -6.04
N ILE A 105 1.43 6.71 -6.15
CA ILE A 105 2.34 5.90 -5.36
C ILE A 105 3.74 6.36 -5.79
N PRO A 106 4.58 6.90 -4.88
CA PRO A 106 5.97 7.15 -5.22
C PRO A 106 6.67 5.85 -5.63
#